data_AF-A0A6P9CEE7-F1
#
_entry.id   AF-A0A6P9CEE7-F1
#
_cell.length_a   1.000
_cell.length_b   1.000
_cell.length_c   1.000
_cell.angle_alpha   90.00
_cell.angle_beta   90.00
_cell.angle_gamma   90.00
#
_symmetry.space_group_name_H-M   'P 1'
#
loop_
_entity.id
_entity.type
_entity.pdbx_description
1 polymer ?
#
loop_
_entity_poly.entity_id
_entity_poly.type
_entity_poly.pdbx_seq_one_letter_code
_entity_poly.pdbx_strand_id
1 'polypeptide(L)'
;MLKMLDVGKWPLFALHSQEELKLIRQVCVFGSAGNEVLYATENDEVFALGTNCSGSLGIGDVQSSIEPRRINILCGKKLASLSYGSGPHVVLATTEGEVYAWGHNAYSQLGNGTTSHSYIPCQISTNLVNKKVIEVACGSHHSMVLTADGEVYSWGYNNSGQIGSGSTANQPIPRRVTGCLQNKIAINIACGQMCSMAVIENGEVYVWGYNGNGQLGLGNGGNQPTPCRIAALQGIHVQRIACGYAHTLVLTDEGHIYAWGANSYGQLGTGNRSNQLHPVLVTIHQDRCEHFHSVLNNGTEEIIEISEFSYPVYRAFLEYLYTDSISLPPEDAIGLLDLASFYRDNRLKKLCQQTIKQGISEENAIALLSTAIKYEAKELEEFCFRFCINHLTVVTQSPGFAEMDHDLMKNFISKASRVGAFKN
;
A
#
# COMPACT_ATOMS: atom_id res chain seq x y z
N MET A 1 1.41 -4.09 -30.61
CA MET A 1 0.41 -4.93 -29.92
C MET A 1 0.13 -4.23 -28.59
N LEU A 2 -1.00 -3.52 -28.46
CA LEU A 2 -1.36 -2.89 -27.18
C LEU A 2 -1.58 -4.01 -26.16
N LYS A 3 -0.86 -3.94 -25.03
CA LYS A 3 -1.00 -4.89 -23.94
C LYS A 3 -2.43 -4.74 -23.40
N MET A 4 -3.28 -5.73 -23.67
CA MET A 4 -4.66 -5.73 -23.17
C MET A 4 -4.64 -5.76 -21.63
N LEU A 5 -5.55 -5.00 -21.02
CA LEU A 5 -5.71 -5.00 -19.57
C LEU A 5 -6.42 -6.31 -19.15
N ASP A 6 -5.72 -7.22 -18.47
CA ASP A 6 -6.32 -8.47 -17.96
C ASP A 6 -7.09 -8.21 -16.66
N VAL A 7 -8.36 -7.83 -16.81
CA VAL A 7 -9.29 -7.63 -15.69
C VAL A 7 -10.08 -8.89 -15.33
N GLY A 8 -9.89 -9.99 -16.05
CA GLY A 8 -10.67 -11.22 -15.84
C GLY A 8 -10.40 -11.89 -14.49
N LYS A 9 -9.27 -11.57 -13.85
CA LYS A 9 -8.90 -12.05 -12.51
C LYS A 9 -9.51 -11.21 -11.37
N TRP A 10 -10.12 -10.08 -11.68
CA TRP A 10 -10.64 -9.17 -10.66
C TRP A 10 -12.05 -9.61 -10.25
N PRO A 11 -12.32 -9.85 -8.96
CA PRO A 11 -13.63 -10.33 -8.50
C PRO A 11 -14.80 -9.42 -8.92
N LEU A 12 -14.54 -8.13 -9.10
CA LEU A 12 -15.50 -7.11 -9.53
C LEU A 12 -16.10 -7.39 -10.93
N PHE A 13 -15.38 -8.10 -11.78
CA PHE A 13 -15.80 -8.42 -13.15
C PHE A 13 -16.20 -9.90 -13.33
N ALA A 14 -16.36 -10.66 -12.24
CA ALA A 14 -16.62 -12.11 -12.31
C ALA A 14 -17.90 -12.50 -13.08
N LEU A 15 -18.85 -11.58 -13.22
CA LEU A 15 -20.10 -11.78 -13.95
C LEU A 15 -20.05 -11.36 -15.43
N HIS A 16 -18.95 -10.75 -15.88
CA HIS A 16 -18.81 -10.32 -17.27
C HIS A 16 -18.40 -11.50 -18.16
N SER A 17 -18.89 -11.48 -19.40
CA SER A 17 -18.42 -12.40 -20.42
C SER A 17 -16.97 -12.10 -20.83
N GLN A 18 -16.26 -13.12 -21.32
CA GLN A 18 -14.90 -12.95 -21.85
C GLN A 18 -14.82 -11.99 -23.04
N GLU A 19 -15.93 -11.80 -23.77
CA GLU A 19 -15.99 -10.86 -24.89
C GLU A 19 -16.08 -9.41 -24.40
N GLU A 20 -16.90 -9.15 -23.38
CA GLU A 20 -17.01 -7.82 -22.76
C GLU A 20 -15.71 -7.40 -22.10
N LEU A 21 -15.02 -8.32 -21.41
CA LEU A 21 -13.75 -8.04 -20.74
C LEU A 21 -12.67 -7.60 -21.72
N LYS A 22 -12.65 -8.15 -22.94
CA LYS A 22 -11.71 -7.76 -23.99
C LYS A 22 -11.91 -6.35 -24.49
N LEU A 23 -13.12 -5.80 -24.37
CA LEU A 23 -13.42 -4.43 -24.77
C LEU A 23 -12.97 -3.41 -23.73
N ILE A 24 -12.63 -3.82 -22.50
CA ILE A 24 -12.26 -2.90 -21.44
C ILE A 24 -10.84 -2.37 -21.67
N ARG A 25 -10.74 -1.06 -21.92
CA ARG A 25 -9.48 -0.35 -22.19
C ARG A 25 -8.87 0.23 -20.92
N GLN A 26 -9.71 0.68 -19.99
CA GLN A 26 -9.27 1.40 -18.78
C GLN A 26 -10.27 1.14 -17.65
N VAL A 27 -9.76 0.91 -16.44
CA VAL A 27 -10.58 0.72 -15.23
C VAL A 27 -10.08 1.63 -14.12
N CYS A 28 -11.01 2.25 -13.42
CA CYS A 28 -10.79 2.96 -12.17
C CYS A 28 -11.60 2.28 -11.07
N VAL A 29 -10.91 1.70 -10.09
CA VAL A 29 -11.53 1.17 -8.87
C VAL A 29 -11.38 2.24 -7.79
N PHE A 30 -12.47 2.53 -7.09
CA PHE A 30 -12.52 3.56 -6.07
C PHE A 30 -13.46 3.16 -4.93
N GLY A 31 -13.66 4.09 -4.00
CA GLY A 31 -14.44 3.86 -2.79
C GLY A 31 -13.60 3.28 -1.66
N SER A 32 -14.05 3.49 -0.42
CA SER A 32 -13.30 3.11 0.79
C SER A 32 -13.09 1.60 0.91
N ALA A 33 -13.93 0.79 0.27
CA ALA A 33 -13.83 -0.67 0.25
C ALA A 33 -13.34 -1.22 -1.11
N GLY A 34 -13.06 -0.35 -2.10
CA GLY A 34 -12.66 -0.77 -3.45
C GLY A 34 -13.76 -1.53 -4.20
N ASN A 35 -15.02 -1.22 -3.94
CA ASN A 35 -16.17 -1.94 -4.50
C ASN A 35 -16.87 -1.18 -5.61
N GLU A 36 -16.36 0.01 -5.96
CA GLU A 36 -16.92 0.89 -6.97
C GLU A 36 -16.00 0.95 -8.17
N VAL A 37 -16.58 0.78 -9.35
CA VAL A 37 -15.83 0.68 -10.59
C VAL A 37 -16.42 1.64 -11.60
N LEU A 38 -15.54 2.36 -12.28
CA LEU A 38 -15.83 3.08 -13.51
C LEU A 38 -14.83 2.60 -14.55
N TYR A 39 -15.30 2.15 -15.70
CA TYR A 39 -14.44 1.66 -16.76
C TYR A 39 -14.86 2.19 -18.13
N ALA A 40 -13.88 2.31 -19.02
CA ALA A 40 -14.06 2.75 -20.39
C ALA A 40 -13.71 1.62 -21.36
N THR A 41 -14.48 1.50 -22.43
CA THR A 41 -14.27 0.50 -23.47
C THR A 41 -13.42 1.03 -24.63
N GLU A 42 -13.00 0.15 -25.55
CA GLU A 42 -12.33 0.52 -26.80
C GLU A 42 -13.20 1.40 -27.70
N ASN A 43 -14.53 1.31 -27.57
CA ASN A 43 -15.49 2.14 -28.30
C ASN A 43 -15.79 3.48 -27.62
N ASP A 44 -14.96 3.87 -26.63
CA ASP A 44 -15.13 5.06 -25.80
C ASP A 44 -16.49 5.13 -25.07
N GLU A 45 -17.11 3.98 -24.77
CA GLU A 45 -18.26 3.91 -23.89
C GLU A 45 -17.81 3.80 -22.44
N VAL A 46 -18.51 4.48 -21.53
CA VAL A 46 -18.17 4.52 -20.10
C VAL A 46 -19.28 3.88 -19.29
N PHE A 47 -18.91 2.96 -18.42
CA PHE A 47 -19.82 2.22 -17.56
C PHE A 47 -19.36 2.31 -16.11
N ALA A 48 -20.30 2.15 -15.19
CA ALA A 48 -20.03 1.97 -13.78
C ALA A 48 -20.85 0.83 -13.18
N LEU A 49 -20.29 0.22 -12.14
CA LEU A 49 -20.91 -0.81 -11.33
C LEU A 49 -20.30 -0.78 -9.93
N GLY A 50 -20.97 -1.42 -8.99
CA GLY A 50 -20.54 -1.54 -7.61
C GLY A 50 -21.51 -0.95 -6.60
N THR A 51 -20.96 -0.55 -5.45
CA THR A 51 -21.72 0.09 -4.39
C THR A 51 -22.06 1.54 -4.75
N ASN A 52 -23.32 1.97 -4.54
CA ASN A 52 -23.74 3.31 -4.94
C ASN A 52 -24.59 4.06 -3.91
N CYS A 53 -24.45 3.74 -2.62
CA CYS A 53 -25.25 4.37 -1.56
C CYS A 53 -25.13 5.91 -1.47
N SER A 54 -24.14 6.49 -2.15
CA SER A 54 -23.86 7.93 -2.17
C SER A 54 -23.98 8.59 -3.56
N GLY A 55 -24.39 7.82 -4.58
CA GLY A 55 -24.49 8.30 -5.95
C GLY A 55 -23.15 8.51 -6.66
N SER A 56 -22.07 7.95 -6.10
CA SER A 56 -20.69 8.07 -6.62
C SER A 56 -20.46 7.28 -7.92
N LEU A 57 -21.37 6.39 -8.33
CA LEU A 57 -21.27 5.75 -9.64
C LEU A 57 -21.66 6.68 -10.80
N GLY A 58 -22.35 7.81 -10.54
CA GLY A 58 -22.68 8.78 -11.59
C GLY A 58 -23.78 8.31 -12.57
N ILE A 59 -24.58 7.33 -12.17
CA ILE A 59 -25.60 6.67 -13.01
C ILE A 59 -27.02 7.25 -12.87
N GLY A 60 -27.17 8.36 -12.13
CA GLY A 60 -28.43 9.09 -11.96
C GLY A 60 -29.27 8.72 -10.75
N ASP A 61 -28.81 7.77 -9.93
CA ASP A 61 -29.45 7.34 -8.70
C ASP A 61 -28.42 6.88 -7.67
N VAL A 62 -28.90 6.28 -6.57
CA VAL A 62 -28.10 5.74 -5.45
C VAL A 62 -28.21 4.21 -5.34
N GLN A 63 -28.64 3.53 -6.41
CA GLN A 63 -28.81 2.09 -6.40
C GLN A 63 -27.51 1.38 -6.77
N SER A 64 -27.02 0.53 -5.88
CA SER A 64 -25.88 -0.35 -6.17
C SER A 64 -26.26 -1.31 -7.31
N SER A 65 -25.31 -1.61 -8.19
CA SER A 65 -25.52 -2.48 -9.34
C SER A 65 -24.31 -3.36 -9.55
N ILE A 66 -24.51 -4.67 -9.65
CA ILE A 66 -23.47 -5.61 -10.10
C ILE A 66 -23.37 -5.66 -11.63
N GLU A 67 -24.45 -5.29 -12.32
CA GLU A 67 -24.48 -5.16 -13.76
C GLU A 67 -23.96 -3.78 -14.18
N PRO A 68 -23.16 -3.69 -15.25
CA PRO A 68 -22.69 -2.42 -15.77
C PRO A 68 -23.83 -1.49 -16.19
N ARG A 69 -23.77 -0.25 -15.72
CA ARG A 69 -24.68 0.81 -16.13
C ARG A 69 -23.91 1.91 -16.85
N ARG A 70 -24.41 2.25 -18.04
CA ARG A 70 -23.79 3.23 -18.93
C ARG A 70 -23.90 4.65 -18.36
N ILE A 71 -22.80 5.41 -18.43
CA ILE A 71 -22.74 6.82 -18.09
C ILE A 71 -22.68 7.63 -19.38
N ASN A 72 -23.84 8.03 -19.90
CA ASN A 72 -23.95 8.68 -21.21
C ASN A 72 -23.12 9.98 -21.33
N ILE A 73 -23.02 10.76 -20.24
CA ILE A 73 -22.31 12.06 -20.22
C ILE A 73 -20.81 11.90 -20.48
N LEU A 74 -20.23 10.75 -20.10
CA LEU A 74 -18.80 10.48 -20.24
C LEU A 74 -18.47 9.66 -21.50
N CYS A 75 -19.48 9.15 -22.22
CA CYS A 75 -19.23 8.43 -23.47
C CYS A 75 -18.59 9.36 -24.52
N GLY A 76 -17.58 8.88 -25.23
CA GLY A 76 -16.76 9.65 -26.15
C GLY A 76 -15.70 10.52 -25.46
N LYS A 77 -15.66 10.55 -24.13
CA LYS A 77 -14.63 11.26 -23.35
C LYS A 77 -13.54 10.29 -22.93
N LYS A 78 -12.29 10.61 -23.25
CA LYS A 78 -11.13 9.82 -22.81
C LYS A 78 -10.75 10.23 -21.39
N LEU A 79 -10.78 9.27 -20.47
CA LEU A 79 -10.52 9.51 -19.05
C LEU A 79 -9.02 9.60 -18.79
N ALA A 80 -8.57 10.64 -18.10
CA ALA A 80 -7.14 10.86 -17.81
C ALA A 80 -6.81 10.65 -16.34
N SER A 81 -7.62 11.21 -15.44
CA SER A 81 -7.39 11.15 -13.99
C SER A 81 -8.73 11.09 -13.26
N LEU A 82 -8.83 10.26 -12.23
CA LEU A 82 -10.01 10.11 -11.39
C LEU A 82 -9.58 10.12 -9.92
N SER A 83 -10.28 10.88 -9.08
CA SER A 83 -10.10 10.86 -7.65
C SER A 83 -11.43 10.77 -6.91
N TYR A 84 -11.42 10.02 -5.82
CA TYR A 84 -12.58 9.80 -4.96
C TYR A 84 -12.30 10.35 -3.56
N GLY A 85 -13.24 11.14 -3.04
CA GLY A 85 -13.17 11.68 -1.68
C GLY A 85 -14.02 10.90 -0.70
N SER A 86 -13.59 10.80 0.56
CA SER A 86 -14.28 9.99 1.58
C SER A 86 -15.64 10.55 2.02
N GLY A 87 -15.87 11.85 1.84
CA GLY A 87 -17.19 12.45 1.78
C GLY A 87 -17.71 12.26 0.37
N PRO A 88 -18.40 11.15 0.12
CA PRO A 88 -18.35 10.39 -1.12
C PRO A 88 -18.66 11.24 -2.35
N HIS A 89 -17.63 11.64 -3.08
CA HIS A 89 -17.71 12.38 -4.33
C HIS A 89 -16.59 11.95 -5.27
N VAL A 90 -16.81 12.10 -6.56
CA VAL A 90 -15.83 11.79 -7.61
C VAL A 90 -15.52 13.07 -8.37
N VAL A 91 -14.24 13.29 -8.66
CA VAL A 91 -13.76 14.27 -9.62
C VAL A 91 -12.97 13.54 -10.69
N LEU A 92 -13.22 13.88 -11.95
CA LEU A 92 -12.64 13.25 -13.11
C LEU A 92 -12.13 14.31 -14.08
N ALA A 93 -10.91 14.13 -14.59
CA ALA A 93 -10.38 14.89 -15.71
C ALA A 93 -10.30 14.03 -16.97
N THR A 94 -10.63 14.63 -18.11
CA THR A 94 -10.47 14.00 -19.44
C THR A 94 -9.10 14.33 -20.05
N THR A 95 -8.68 13.63 -21.10
CA THR A 95 -7.42 13.92 -21.82
C THR A 95 -7.39 15.29 -22.48
N GLU A 96 -8.58 15.83 -22.79
CA GLU A 96 -8.76 17.19 -23.30
C GLU A 96 -8.71 18.25 -22.19
N GLY A 97 -8.66 17.82 -20.93
CA GLY A 97 -8.56 18.68 -19.76
C GLY A 97 -9.89 19.19 -19.21
N GLU A 98 -11.02 18.62 -19.64
CA GLU A 98 -12.33 18.91 -19.07
C GLU A 98 -12.46 18.24 -17.70
N VAL A 99 -13.10 18.93 -16.75
CA VAL A 99 -13.34 18.39 -15.39
C VAL A 99 -14.82 18.08 -15.20
N TYR A 100 -15.11 16.93 -14.63
CA TYR A 100 -16.44 16.50 -14.22
C TYR A 100 -16.45 16.14 -12.74
N ALA A 101 -17.52 16.48 -12.02
CA ALA A 101 -17.70 16.11 -10.63
C ALA A 101 -19.14 15.64 -10.34
N TRP A 102 -19.28 14.66 -9.44
CA TRP A 102 -20.58 14.15 -8.96
C TRP A 102 -20.45 13.47 -7.59
N GLY A 103 -21.60 13.13 -7.00
CA GLY A 103 -21.76 12.53 -5.67
C GLY A 103 -22.29 13.51 -4.63
N HIS A 104 -21.85 13.32 -3.39
CA HIS A 104 -22.19 14.17 -2.25
C HIS A 104 -21.73 15.62 -2.48
N ASN A 105 -22.48 16.64 -2.03
CA ASN A 105 -22.12 18.05 -2.24
C ASN A 105 -22.46 19.01 -1.07
N ALA A 106 -22.73 18.51 0.13
CA ALA A 106 -23.18 19.38 1.23
C ALA A 106 -22.22 20.52 1.60
N TYR A 107 -20.93 20.40 1.25
CA TYR A 107 -19.90 21.41 1.48
C TYR A 107 -19.31 21.98 0.18
N SER A 108 -20.07 21.88 -0.93
CA SER A 108 -19.68 22.35 -2.26
C SER A 108 -18.46 21.66 -2.89
N GLN A 109 -18.13 20.42 -2.47
CA GLN A 109 -17.03 19.66 -3.08
C GLN A 109 -17.20 19.36 -4.58
N LEU A 110 -18.38 19.55 -5.17
CA LEU A 110 -18.53 19.42 -6.62
C LEU A 110 -18.04 20.65 -7.40
N GLY A 111 -17.89 21.82 -6.76
CA GLY A 111 -17.35 23.01 -7.44
C GLY A 111 -18.30 23.66 -8.45
N ASN A 112 -19.58 23.29 -8.44
CA ASN A 112 -20.59 23.78 -9.38
C ASN A 112 -21.36 25.02 -8.89
N GLY A 113 -20.91 25.68 -7.82
CA GLY A 113 -21.57 26.84 -7.25
C GLY A 113 -22.76 26.52 -6.33
N THR A 114 -23.03 25.25 -6.05
CA THR A 114 -24.17 24.81 -5.22
C THR A 114 -23.73 23.94 -4.05
N THR A 115 -24.68 23.57 -3.18
CA THR A 115 -24.52 22.53 -2.14
C THR A 115 -25.40 21.30 -2.41
N SER A 116 -26.06 21.26 -3.58
CA SER A 116 -26.96 20.17 -3.96
C SER A 116 -26.17 18.99 -4.49
N HIS A 117 -26.48 17.79 -4.01
CA HIS A 117 -25.91 16.54 -4.53
C HIS A 117 -26.19 16.40 -6.02
N SER A 118 -25.27 15.75 -6.75
CA SER A 118 -25.48 15.40 -8.16
C SER A 118 -25.17 13.93 -8.34
N TYR A 119 -26.11 13.12 -8.82
CA TYR A 119 -25.88 11.69 -9.06
C TYR A 119 -25.50 11.37 -10.51
N ILE A 120 -25.27 12.41 -11.31
CA ILE A 120 -24.72 12.35 -12.67
C ILE A 120 -23.48 13.26 -12.78
N PRO A 121 -22.50 12.93 -13.61
CA PRO A 121 -21.36 13.80 -13.88
C PRO A 121 -21.78 15.20 -14.33
N CYS A 122 -21.34 16.22 -13.61
CA CYS A 122 -21.54 17.62 -13.94
C CYS A 122 -20.21 18.23 -14.40
N GLN A 123 -20.20 18.87 -15.57
CA GLN A 123 -18.99 19.54 -16.07
C GLN A 123 -18.69 20.80 -15.24
N ILE A 124 -17.46 20.92 -14.76
CA ILE A 124 -16.99 22.04 -13.94
C ILE A 124 -16.10 22.93 -14.81
N SER A 125 -16.67 24.05 -15.28
CA SER A 125 -15.98 24.98 -16.19
C SER A 125 -15.61 26.31 -15.53
N THR A 126 -16.32 26.74 -14.49
CA THR A 126 -16.08 28.01 -13.80
C THR A 126 -14.62 28.10 -13.33
N ASN A 127 -13.91 29.16 -13.74
CA ASN A 127 -12.48 29.40 -13.50
C ASN A 127 -11.48 28.40 -14.12
N LEU A 128 -11.97 27.36 -14.79
CA LEU A 128 -11.18 26.35 -15.49
C LEU A 128 -11.31 26.45 -17.02
N VAL A 129 -12.06 27.43 -17.53
CA VAL A 129 -12.14 27.71 -18.97
C VAL A 129 -10.75 27.95 -19.54
N ASN A 130 -10.43 27.29 -20.66
CA ASN A 130 -9.12 27.32 -21.32
C ASN A 130 -7.95 26.76 -20.48
N LYS A 131 -8.24 26.04 -19.40
CA LYS A 131 -7.22 25.30 -18.64
C LYS A 131 -7.28 23.84 -19.01
N LYS A 132 -6.12 23.28 -19.37
CA LYS A 132 -5.98 21.83 -19.58
C LYS A 132 -5.68 21.18 -18.24
N VAL A 133 -6.67 20.59 -17.59
CA VAL A 133 -6.46 19.83 -16.34
C VAL A 133 -5.80 18.48 -16.64
N ILE A 134 -4.79 18.11 -15.87
CA ILE A 134 -4.02 16.86 -16.07
C ILE A 134 -4.11 15.90 -14.88
N GLU A 135 -4.42 16.41 -13.68
CA GLU A 135 -4.49 15.60 -12.47
C GLU A 135 -5.59 16.16 -11.54
N VAL A 136 -6.27 15.26 -10.83
CA VAL A 136 -7.32 15.58 -9.86
C VAL A 136 -7.04 14.87 -8.54
N ALA A 137 -7.38 15.51 -7.41
CA ALA A 137 -7.23 14.93 -6.08
C ALA A 137 -8.39 15.33 -5.17
N CYS A 138 -8.92 14.38 -4.40
CA CYS A 138 -10.05 14.56 -3.50
C CYS A 138 -9.64 14.29 -2.05
N GLY A 139 -9.98 15.19 -1.14
CA GLY A 139 -9.95 14.92 0.29
C GLY A 139 -11.29 14.40 0.79
N SER A 140 -11.65 14.67 2.04
CA SER A 140 -12.96 14.27 2.56
C SER A 140 -14.10 15.01 1.86
N HIS A 141 -14.06 16.34 1.91
CA HIS A 141 -15.12 17.21 1.40
C HIS A 141 -14.55 18.38 0.58
N HIS A 142 -13.37 18.22 0.00
CA HIS A 142 -12.75 19.22 -0.85
C HIS A 142 -12.07 18.53 -2.03
N SER A 143 -11.85 19.29 -3.09
CA SER A 143 -11.24 18.80 -4.32
C SER A 143 -10.15 19.75 -4.78
N MET A 144 -9.21 19.19 -5.53
CA MET A 144 -8.10 19.89 -6.16
C MET A 144 -7.90 19.42 -7.59
N VAL A 145 -7.39 20.32 -8.42
CA VAL A 145 -6.92 19.99 -9.77
C VAL A 145 -5.59 20.69 -10.05
N LEU A 146 -4.81 20.03 -10.89
CA LEU A 146 -3.56 20.54 -11.44
C LEU A 146 -3.71 20.72 -12.95
N THR A 147 -3.37 21.90 -13.44
CA THR A 147 -3.35 22.20 -14.88
C THR A 147 -2.00 21.84 -15.51
N ALA A 148 -1.96 21.68 -16.82
CA ALA A 148 -0.74 21.46 -17.60
C ALA A 148 0.27 22.61 -17.47
N ASP A 149 -0.20 23.82 -17.15
CA ASP A 149 0.64 24.99 -16.87
C ASP A 149 1.21 25.00 -15.43
N GLY A 150 0.94 23.95 -14.65
CA GLY A 150 1.38 23.81 -13.26
C GLY A 150 0.58 24.65 -12.25
N GLU A 151 -0.63 25.10 -12.61
CA GLU A 151 -1.49 25.85 -11.70
C GLU A 151 -2.37 24.90 -10.88
N VAL A 152 -2.50 25.19 -9.59
CA VAL A 152 -3.34 24.43 -8.67
C VAL A 152 -4.63 25.18 -8.38
N TYR A 153 -5.76 24.50 -8.49
CA TYR A 153 -7.06 25.01 -8.09
C TYR A 153 -7.69 24.09 -7.04
N SER A 154 -8.42 24.68 -6.09
CA SER A 154 -9.07 23.96 -4.99
C SER A 154 -10.46 24.53 -4.70
N TRP A 155 -11.37 23.68 -4.21
CA TRP A 155 -12.72 24.08 -3.79
C TRP A 155 -13.34 23.07 -2.82
N GLY A 156 -14.50 23.43 -2.26
CA GLY A 156 -15.26 22.63 -1.29
C GLY A 156 -15.09 23.12 0.15
N TYR A 157 -15.12 22.17 1.08
CA TYR A 157 -15.02 22.39 2.53
C TYR A 157 -13.68 23.00 2.92
N ASN A 158 -13.69 24.02 3.79
CA ASN A 158 -12.48 24.79 4.11
C ASN A 158 -12.27 25.12 5.60
N ASN A 159 -13.00 24.49 6.53
CA ASN A 159 -12.93 24.91 7.94
C ASN A 159 -11.52 24.81 8.57
N SER A 160 -10.63 24.00 8.00
CA SER A 160 -9.23 23.88 8.44
C SER A 160 -8.24 24.58 7.52
N GLY A 161 -8.72 25.29 6.49
CA GLY A 161 -7.87 25.99 5.53
C GLY A 161 -7.40 25.15 4.34
N GLN A 162 -7.97 23.96 4.12
CA GLN A 162 -7.55 23.03 3.05
C GLN A 162 -7.74 23.57 1.62
N ILE A 163 -8.44 24.67 1.42
CA ILE A 163 -8.49 25.35 0.11
C ILE A 163 -7.22 26.17 -0.13
N GLY A 164 -6.51 26.60 0.92
CA GLY A 164 -5.28 27.40 0.77
C GLY A 164 -5.56 28.85 0.38
N SER A 165 -6.75 29.35 0.69
CA SER A 165 -7.22 30.69 0.29
C SER A 165 -6.85 31.81 1.27
N GLY A 166 -6.25 31.48 2.42
CA GLY A 166 -6.07 32.38 3.55
C GLY A 166 -7.34 32.59 4.40
N SER A 167 -8.43 31.90 4.06
CA SER A 167 -9.70 31.92 4.78
C SER A 167 -10.08 30.50 5.22
N THR A 168 -11.08 30.38 6.09
CA THR A 168 -11.72 29.11 6.49
C THR A 168 -13.13 28.93 5.91
N ALA A 169 -13.60 29.86 5.07
CA ALA A 169 -14.91 29.76 4.42
C ALA A 169 -14.87 28.74 3.27
N ASN A 170 -15.93 27.94 3.14
CA ASN A 170 -16.10 27.00 2.03
C ASN A 170 -16.06 27.72 0.69
N GLN A 171 -15.53 27.05 -0.31
CA GLN A 171 -15.28 27.62 -1.63
C GLN A 171 -16.15 26.88 -2.66
N PRO A 172 -17.24 27.48 -3.17
CA PRO A 172 -18.24 26.73 -3.94
C PRO A 172 -17.88 26.48 -5.40
N ILE A 173 -16.82 27.10 -5.89
CA ILE A 173 -16.30 27.00 -7.26
C ILE A 173 -14.78 26.91 -7.23
N PRO A 174 -14.12 26.27 -8.23
CA PRO A 174 -12.67 26.19 -8.30
C PRO A 174 -12.00 27.54 -8.09
N ARG A 175 -11.06 27.61 -7.14
CA ARG A 175 -10.27 28.79 -6.85
C ARG A 175 -8.80 28.48 -7.03
N ARG A 176 -8.09 29.32 -7.78
CA ARG A 176 -6.64 29.21 -7.90
C ARG A 176 -5.98 29.39 -6.54
N VAL A 177 -5.13 28.43 -6.16
CA VAL A 177 -4.30 28.50 -4.96
C VAL A 177 -3.14 29.45 -5.23
N THR A 178 -3.04 30.51 -4.45
CA THR A 178 -2.04 31.59 -4.62
C THR A 178 -1.23 31.76 -3.33
N GLY A 179 -0.47 32.85 -3.20
CA GLY A 179 0.44 33.06 -2.06
C GLY A 179 1.80 32.45 -2.33
N CYS A 180 2.27 31.53 -1.48
CA CYS A 180 3.59 30.93 -1.64
C CYS A 180 3.73 30.03 -2.89
N LEU A 181 2.62 29.64 -3.52
CA LEU A 181 2.58 28.92 -4.80
C LEU A 181 2.48 29.85 -6.02
N GLN A 182 2.38 31.16 -5.83
CA GLN A 182 2.31 32.12 -6.93
C GLN A 182 3.58 32.02 -7.78
N ASN A 183 3.40 31.91 -9.11
CA ASN A 183 4.48 31.80 -10.11
C ASN A 183 5.37 30.56 -9.94
N LYS A 184 4.91 29.52 -9.24
CA LYS A 184 5.56 28.20 -9.20
C LYS A 184 4.78 27.23 -10.07
N ILE A 185 5.50 26.28 -10.67
CA ILE A 185 4.95 25.22 -11.51
C ILE A 185 4.80 23.97 -10.64
N ALA A 186 3.57 23.61 -10.28
CA ALA A 186 3.30 22.35 -9.62
C ALA A 186 3.38 21.18 -10.62
N ILE A 187 3.91 20.05 -10.17
CA ILE A 187 4.08 18.83 -10.97
C ILE A 187 3.30 17.63 -10.41
N ASN A 188 2.80 17.73 -9.18
CA ASN A 188 1.98 16.71 -8.54
C ASN A 188 1.16 17.31 -7.40
N ILE A 189 -0.05 16.77 -7.16
CA ILE A 189 -0.94 17.20 -6.07
C ILE A 189 -1.42 15.99 -5.26
N ALA A 190 -1.76 16.20 -3.99
CA ALA A 190 -2.41 15.18 -3.18
C ALA A 190 -3.29 15.81 -2.09
N CYS A 191 -4.33 15.07 -1.71
CA CYS A 191 -5.23 15.45 -0.63
C CYS A 191 -5.19 14.40 0.48
N GLY A 192 -4.96 14.83 1.72
CA GLY A 192 -5.40 14.06 2.89
C GLY A 192 -6.87 14.32 3.19
N GLN A 193 -7.38 13.88 4.34
CA GLN A 193 -8.78 14.13 4.71
C GLN A 193 -9.16 15.61 4.66
N MET A 194 -8.38 16.44 5.36
CA MET A 194 -8.65 17.86 5.53
C MET A 194 -7.39 18.69 5.28
N CYS A 195 -6.45 18.17 4.50
CA CYS A 195 -5.23 18.84 4.11
C CYS A 195 -4.92 18.58 2.64
N SER A 196 -4.05 19.43 2.10
CA SER A 196 -3.78 19.53 0.68
C SER A 196 -2.30 19.80 0.48
N MET A 197 -1.78 19.29 -0.62
CA MET A 197 -0.35 19.29 -0.88
C MET A 197 -0.06 19.46 -2.36
N ALA A 198 1.08 20.08 -2.66
CA ALA A 198 1.62 20.20 -4.00
C ALA A 198 3.14 20.04 -3.98
N VAL A 199 3.66 19.33 -4.97
CA VAL A 199 5.10 19.29 -5.29
C VAL A 199 5.31 20.19 -6.48
N ILE A 200 6.35 21.02 -6.44
CA ILE A 200 6.70 21.90 -7.56
C ILE A 200 7.92 21.37 -8.31
N GLU A 201 8.17 21.87 -9.52
CA GLU A 201 9.20 21.36 -10.46
C GLU A 201 10.61 21.27 -9.87
N ASN A 202 10.98 22.15 -8.92
CA ASN A 202 12.29 22.10 -8.26
C ASN A 202 12.37 21.07 -7.11
N GLY A 203 11.31 20.31 -6.86
CA GLY A 203 11.22 19.28 -5.83
C GLY A 203 10.73 19.78 -4.45
N GLU A 204 10.43 21.07 -4.28
CA GLU A 204 9.91 21.59 -3.03
C GLU A 204 8.45 21.16 -2.77
N VAL A 205 8.13 20.83 -1.53
CA VAL A 205 6.80 20.43 -1.09
C VAL A 205 6.10 21.57 -0.35
N TYR A 206 4.86 21.85 -0.78
CA TYR A 206 3.96 22.82 -0.16
C TYR A 206 2.73 22.12 0.42
N VAL A 207 2.32 22.53 1.60
CA VAL A 207 1.23 21.90 2.37
C VAL A 207 0.33 22.94 3.01
N TRP A 208 -0.96 22.63 3.13
CA TRP A 208 -1.94 23.46 3.84
C TRP A 208 -3.14 22.66 4.34
N GLY A 209 -3.95 23.26 5.21
CA GLY A 209 -5.13 22.65 5.83
C GLY A 209 -4.91 22.19 7.27
N TYR A 210 -5.60 21.11 7.63
CA TYR A 210 -5.62 20.53 8.97
C TYR A 210 -4.29 19.87 9.33
N ASN A 211 -3.81 20.09 10.56
CA ASN A 211 -2.51 19.61 11.03
C ASN A 211 -2.54 18.99 12.44
N GLY A 212 -3.71 18.64 12.98
CA GLY A 212 -3.80 18.19 14.37
C GLY A 212 -3.00 16.92 14.70
N ASN A 213 -2.65 16.10 13.70
CA ASN A 213 -1.78 14.93 13.86
C ASN A 213 -0.35 15.12 13.31
N GLY A 214 0.00 16.35 12.90
CA GLY A 214 1.27 16.64 12.24
C GLY A 214 1.33 16.26 10.76
N GLN A 215 0.19 15.99 10.11
CA GLN A 215 0.13 15.57 8.70
C GLN A 215 0.67 16.60 7.70
N LEU A 216 0.94 17.84 8.10
CA LEU A 216 1.62 18.82 7.25
C LEU A 216 3.16 18.73 7.37
N GLY A 217 3.71 18.04 8.37
CA GLY A 217 5.17 17.86 8.48
C GLY A 217 5.93 19.13 8.88
N LEU A 218 5.25 20.10 9.49
CA LEU A 218 5.79 21.43 9.82
C LEU A 218 6.40 21.51 11.23
N GLY A 219 6.51 20.39 11.93
CA GLY A 219 7.06 20.34 13.29
C GLY A 219 6.14 20.81 14.40
N ASN A 220 4.88 21.04 14.09
CA ASN A 220 3.85 21.51 15.02
C ASN A 220 2.48 20.94 14.63
N GLY A 221 1.45 21.21 15.45
CA GLY A 221 0.07 20.76 15.22
C GLY A 221 -0.89 21.85 14.71
N GLY A 222 -0.39 23.01 14.28
CA GLY A 222 -1.20 24.15 13.87
C GLY A 222 -1.68 24.06 12.42
N ASN A 223 -2.97 24.30 12.18
CA ASN A 223 -3.55 24.36 10.84
C ASN A 223 -2.93 25.50 10.01
N GLN A 224 -2.90 25.33 8.69
CA GLN A 224 -2.33 26.31 7.77
C GLN A 224 -3.39 26.73 6.73
N PRO A 225 -3.93 27.96 6.79
CA PRO A 225 -4.92 28.43 5.82
C PRO A 225 -4.33 28.83 4.47
N THR A 226 -3.01 28.86 4.34
CA THR A 226 -2.27 29.17 3.12
C THR A 226 -1.17 28.13 2.88
N PRO A 227 -0.76 27.87 1.63
CA PRO A 227 0.36 27.00 1.33
C PRO A 227 1.63 27.37 2.10
N CYS A 228 2.23 26.39 2.78
CA CYS A 228 3.46 26.53 3.53
C CYS A 228 4.50 25.54 3.02
N ARG A 229 5.75 25.97 2.86
CA ARG A 229 6.86 25.11 2.43
C ARG A 229 7.33 24.23 3.58
N ILE A 230 7.57 22.95 3.33
CA ILE A 230 8.18 22.06 4.31
C ILE A 230 9.70 22.31 4.37
N ALA A 231 10.16 23.09 5.34
CA ALA A 231 11.59 23.41 5.49
C ALA A 231 12.46 22.17 5.80
N ALA A 232 11.90 21.15 6.45
CA ALA A 232 12.61 19.91 6.78
C ALA A 232 13.02 19.09 5.55
N LEU A 233 12.44 19.34 4.37
CA LEU A 233 12.81 18.70 3.10
C LEU A 233 13.74 19.59 2.24
N GLN A 234 14.35 20.62 2.83
CA GLN A 234 15.24 21.49 2.07
C GLN A 234 16.44 20.72 1.51
N GLY A 235 16.68 20.86 0.21
CA GLY A 235 17.76 20.17 -0.50
C GLY A 235 17.39 18.75 -0.96
N ILE A 236 16.20 18.27 -0.63
CA ILE A 236 15.67 16.98 -1.10
C ILE A 236 14.73 17.24 -2.27
N HIS A 237 14.97 16.59 -3.40
CA HIS A 237 14.14 16.74 -4.59
C HIS A 237 13.00 15.71 -4.61
N VAL A 238 11.80 16.13 -4.21
CA VAL A 238 10.61 15.28 -4.21
C VAL A 238 10.00 15.20 -5.60
N GLN A 239 9.66 13.98 -6.06
CA GLN A 239 9.01 13.75 -7.36
C GLN A 239 7.51 13.44 -7.24
N ARG A 240 7.10 12.78 -6.16
CA ARG A 240 5.72 12.36 -5.92
C ARG A 240 5.34 12.51 -4.46
N ILE A 241 4.08 12.84 -4.23
CA ILE A 241 3.46 12.89 -2.91
C ILE A 241 2.21 12.01 -2.89
N ALA A 242 2.02 11.29 -1.79
CA ALA A 242 0.83 10.50 -1.55
C ALA A 242 0.31 10.77 -0.14
N CYS A 243 -1.00 10.84 -0.01
CA CYS A 243 -1.66 11.10 1.27
C CYS A 243 -2.57 9.93 1.62
N GLY A 244 -2.47 9.47 2.87
CA GLY A 244 -3.53 8.71 3.50
C GLY A 244 -4.51 9.65 4.22
N TYR A 245 -5.31 9.10 5.14
CA TYR A 245 -6.29 9.91 5.86
C TYR A 245 -5.67 11.06 6.69
N ALA A 246 -4.60 10.76 7.42
CA ALA A 246 -3.95 11.71 8.32
C ALA A 246 -2.42 11.56 8.33
N HIS A 247 -1.85 11.01 7.26
CA HIS A 247 -0.41 10.84 7.09
C HIS A 247 -0.02 11.06 5.63
N THR A 248 1.26 11.30 5.41
CA THR A 248 1.80 11.66 4.11
C THR A 248 3.10 10.92 3.86
N LEU A 249 3.29 10.51 2.61
CA LEU A 249 4.54 9.96 2.10
C LEU A 249 5.00 10.77 0.89
N VAL A 250 6.30 10.89 0.73
CA VAL A 250 6.92 11.45 -0.48
C VAL A 250 8.00 10.51 -1.00
N LEU A 251 8.13 10.46 -2.33
CA LEU A 251 9.19 9.76 -3.04
C LEU A 251 10.13 10.80 -3.66
N THR A 252 11.42 10.66 -3.40
CA THR A 252 12.48 11.50 -3.98
C THR A 252 12.98 10.93 -5.31
N ASP A 253 13.70 11.74 -6.07
CA ASP A 253 14.45 11.30 -7.27
C ASP A 253 15.55 10.27 -6.98
N GLU A 254 16.13 10.32 -5.79
CA GLU A 254 17.08 9.31 -5.30
C GLU A 254 16.40 8.00 -4.85
N GLY A 255 15.06 7.89 -4.93
CA GLY A 255 14.32 6.70 -4.52
C GLY A 255 14.09 6.59 -3.00
N HIS A 256 14.39 7.64 -2.23
CA HIS A 256 14.12 7.69 -0.80
C HIS A 256 12.64 7.96 -0.54
N ILE A 257 12.11 7.34 0.53
CA ILE A 257 10.75 7.59 1.00
C ILE A 257 10.81 8.32 2.34
N TYR A 258 10.13 9.45 2.45
CA TYR A 258 9.90 10.11 3.74
C TYR A 258 8.44 10.02 4.11
N ALA A 259 8.13 9.82 5.39
CA ALA A 259 6.77 9.71 5.91
C ALA A 259 6.58 10.57 7.17
N TRP A 260 5.37 11.11 7.35
CA TRP A 260 4.98 11.87 8.54
C TRP A 260 3.46 11.90 8.78
N GLY A 261 3.05 12.41 9.93
CA GLY A 261 1.66 12.52 10.38
C GLY A 261 1.27 11.45 11.39
N ALA A 262 0.01 11.03 11.34
CA ALA A 262 -0.55 10.02 12.24
C ALA A 262 0.13 8.66 12.04
N ASN A 263 0.40 7.94 13.13
CA ASN A 263 1.11 6.67 13.11
C ASN A 263 0.56 5.61 14.09
N SER A 264 -0.66 5.79 14.62
CA SER A 264 -1.21 4.88 15.63
C SER A 264 -1.31 3.41 15.17
N TYR A 265 -1.30 3.15 13.86
CA TYR A 265 -1.34 1.83 13.24
C TYR A 265 -0.01 1.40 12.62
N GLY A 266 1.06 2.19 12.76
CA GLY A 266 2.35 1.94 12.12
C GLY A 266 2.41 2.33 10.64
N GLN A 267 1.44 3.10 10.14
CA GLN A 267 1.33 3.48 8.73
C GLN A 267 2.52 4.28 8.18
N LEU A 268 3.38 4.83 9.04
CA LEU A 268 4.60 5.52 8.60
C LEU A 268 5.76 4.58 8.28
N GLY A 269 5.69 3.29 8.67
CA GLY A 269 6.76 2.34 8.40
C GLY A 269 8.04 2.57 9.20
N THR A 270 8.00 3.35 10.29
CA THR A 270 9.19 3.74 11.09
C THR A 270 9.51 2.77 12.23
N GLY A 271 8.93 1.56 12.23
CA GLY A 271 9.14 0.55 13.29
C GLY A 271 8.53 0.92 14.66
N ASN A 272 7.66 1.92 14.73
CA ASN A 272 6.96 2.35 15.94
C ASN A 272 5.55 2.87 15.61
N ARG A 273 4.77 3.25 16.63
CA ARG A 273 3.39 3.76 16.50
C ARG A 273 3.21 5.22 16.92
N SER A 274 4.30 5.99 16.98
CA SER A 274 4.28 7.39 17.40
C SER A 274 4.10 8.31 16.21
N ASN A 275 3.16 9.25 16.30
CA ASN A 275 2.96 10.29 15.28
C ASN A 275 4.26 11.07 15.04
N GLN A 276 4.51 11.47 13.80
CA GLN A 276 5.68 12.23 13.42
C GLN A 276 5.26 13.61 12.92
N LEU A 277 5.71 14.67 13.59
CA LEU A 277 5.39 16.05 13.21
C LEU A 277 6.27 16.59 12.08
N HIS A 278 7.33 15.87 11.73
CA HIS A 278 8.27 16.18 10.65
C HIS A 278 8.41 14.97 9.73
N PRO A 279 8.79 15.17 8.45
CA PRO A 279 9.23 14.10 7.57
C PRO A 279 10.35 13.28 8.20
N VAL A 280 10.16 11.96 8.25
CA VAL A 280 11.17 11.00 8.70
C VAL A 280 11.48 10.06 7.56
N LEU A 281 12.77 9.79 7.32
CA LEU A 281 13.20 8.82 6.33
C LEU A 281 12.70 7.42 6.73
N VAL A 282 12.01 6.74 5.81
CA VAL A 282 11.58 5.36 5.98
C VAL A 282 12.75 4.47 5.60
N THR A 283 13.54 4.06 6.60
CA THR A 283 14.64 3.11 6.40
C THR A 283 14.10 1.73 6.07
N ILE A 284 14.18 1.35 4.79
CA ILE A 284 14.05 -0.05 4.38
C ILE A 284 15.40 -0.70 4.65
N HIS A 285 15.44 -1.73 5.50
CA HIS A 285 16.64 -2.53 5.67
C HIS A 285 16.93 -3.25 4.35
N GLN A 286 17.83 -2.69 3.52
CA GLN A 286 18.26 -3.25 2.24
C GLN A 286 18.71 -4.71 2.35
N ASP A 287 19.28 -5.08 3.50
CA ASP A 287 19.72 -6.44 3.82
C ASP A 287 18.60 -7.51 3.72
N ARG A 288 17.31 -7.13 3.82
CA ARG A 288 16.19 -8.09 3.78
C ARG A 288 15.74 -8.48 2.36
N CYS A 289 16.21 -7.78 1.32
CA CYS A 289 15.65 -7.89 -0.04
C CYS A 289 16.67 -8.02 -1.17
N GLU A 290 17.96 -8.29 -0.91
CA GLU A 290 18.96 -8.43 -1.99
C GLU A 290 18.60 -9.54 -3.00
N HIS A 291 18.03 -10.66 -2.54
CA HIS A 291 17.54 -11.73 -3.44
C HIS A 291 16.39 -11.24 -4.32
N PHE A 292 15.39 -10.55 -3.75
CA PHE A 292 14.28 -10.01 -4.53
C PHE A 292 14.74 -8.94 -5.50
N HIS A 293 15.69 -8.08 -5.10
CA HIS A 293 16.29 -7.11 -6.02
C HIS A 293 17.00 -7.81 -7.19
N SER A 294 17.76 -8.88 -6.94
CA SER A 294 18.41 -9.69 -7.98
C SER A 294 17.40 -10.36 -8.92
N VAL A 295 16.33 -10.93 -8.37
CA VAL A 295 15.30 -11.65 -9.14
C VAL A 295 14.41 -10.69 -9.93
N LEU A 296 14.00 -9.57 -9.32
CA LEU A 296 13.16 -8.55 -9.96
C LEU A 296 13.91 -7.72 -11.00
N ASN A 297 15.22 -7.47 -10.83
CA ASN A 297 15.99 -6.69 -11.81
C ASN A 297 16.33 -7.47 -13.09
N ASN A 298 16.26 -8.81 -13.07
CA ASN A 298 16.66 -9.65 -14.20
C ASN A 298 15.49 -10.24 -15.00
N GLY A 299 14.24 -10.09 -14.56
CA GLY A 299 13.08 -10.75 -15.17
C GLY A 299 12.08 -9.78 -15.81
N THR A 300 11.73 -10.00 -17.07
CA THR A 300 10.50 -9.47 -17.70
C THR A 300 9.24 -10.27 -17.32
N GLU A 301 9.35 -11.19 -16.36
CA GLU A 301 8.31 -12.14 -16.00
C GLU A 301 7.46 -11.62 -14.83
N GLU A 302 6.14 -11.62 -15.02
CA GLU A 302 5.14 -11.18 -14.01
C GLU A 302 4.92 -12.22 -12.90
N ILE A 303 5.56 -13.39 -12.99
CA ILE A 303 5.43 -14.51 -12.05
C ILE A 303 6.82 -15.03 -11.71
N ILE A 304 7.15 -15.07 -10.41
CA ILE A 304 8.38 -15.67 -9.90
C ILE A 304 8.00 -17.02 -9.30
N GLU A 305 8.39 -18.12 -9.95
CA GLU A 305 8.24 -19.46 -9.37
C GLU A 305 9.40 -19.71 -8.39
N ILE A 306 9.04 -19.95 -7.12
CA ILE A 306 10.00 -20.28 -6.06
C ILE A 306 9.77 -21.74 -5.72
N SER A 307 10.75 -22.59 -6.06
CA SER A 307 10.67 -24.04 -5.88
C SER A 307 11.62 -24.55 -4.80
N GLU A 308 12.52 -23.69 -4.31
CA GLU A 308 13.52 -24.05 -3.31
C GLU A 308 12.93 -24.26 -1.91
N PHE A 309 11.79 -23.60 -1.60
CA PHE A 309 11.17 -23.64 -0.28
C PHE A 309 9.70 -24.03 -0.37
N SER A 310 9.21 -24.75 0.66
CA SER A 310 7.79 -25.10 0.74
C SER A 310 6.92 -23.86 0.91
N TYR A 311 5.68 -23.93 0.43
CA TYR A 311 4.71 -22.83 0.58
C TYR A 311 4.55 -22.36 2.04
N PRO A 312 4.44 -23.24 3.06
CA PRO A 312 4.38 -22.81 4.46
C PRO A 312 5.59 -21.98 4.90
N VAL A 313 6.81 -22.43 4.56
CA VAL A 313 8.06 -21.73 4.89
C VAL A 313 8.09 -20.35 4.27
N TYR A 314 7.78 -20.28 2.98
CA TYR A 314 7.82 -19.02 2.24
C TYR A 314 6.72 -18.04 2.69
N ARG A 315 5.50 -18.56 2.95
CA ARG A 315 4.40 -17.76 3.51
C ARG A 315 4.78 -17.16 4.87
N ALA A 316 5.40 -17.93 5.74
CA ALA A 316 5.81 -17.45 7.06
C ALA A 316 6.99 -16.46 6.99
N PHE A 317 7.88 -16.62 6.00
CA PHE A 317 8.91 -15.62 5.73
C PHE A 317 8.28 -14.28 5.33
N LEU A 318 7.30 -14.31 4.42
CA LEU A 318 6.55 -13.10 4.05
C LEU A 318 5.82 -12.51 5.26
N GLU A 319 5.14 -13.33 6.07
CA GLU A 319 4.50 -12.89 7.30
C GLU A 319 5.49 -12.21 8.25
N TYR A 320 6.69 -12.78 8.42
CA TYR A 320 7.75 -12.19 9.22
C TYR A 320 8.20 -10.82 8.68
N LEU A 321 8.36 -10.67 7.36
CA LEU A 321 8.77 -9.40 6.76
C LEU A 321 7.79 -8.25 7.08
N TYR A 322 6.50 -8.55 7.24
CA TYR A 322 5.46 -7.54 7.52
C TYR A 322 5.09 -7.42 9.00
N THR A 323 5.22 -8.50 9.78
CA THR A 323 4.71 -8.55 11.17
C THR A 323 5.80 -8.67 12.22
N ASP A 324 7.06 -8.92 11.83
CA ASP A 324 8.18 -9.24 12.72
C ASP A 324 7.93 -10.50 13.59
N SER A 325 6.94 -11.34 13.23
CA SER A 325 6.58 -12.58 13.94
C SER A 325 6.57 -13.80 13.02
N ILE A 326 6.76 -14.99 13.57
CA ILE A 326 6.70 -16.27 12.84
C ILE A 326 5.60 -17.12 13.46
N SER A 327 4.72 -17.65 12.62
CA SER A 327 3.73 -18.67 13.00
C SER A 327 3.95 -19.94 12.16
N LEU A 328 4.83 -20.82 12.62
CA LEU A 328 5.12 -22.10 11.97
C LEU A 328 5.28 -23.23 12.99
N PRO A 329 4.93 -24.48 12.61
CA PRO A 329 5.35 -25.67 13.34
C PRO A 329 6.88 -25.73 13.44
N PRO A 330 7.45 -26.32 14.51
CA PRO A 330 8.89 -26.50 14.68
C PRO A 330 9.57 -27.19 13.50
N GLU A 331 8.89 -28.13 12.86
CA GLU A 331 9.41 -28.90 11.73
C GLU A 331 9.64 -28.00 10.51
N ASP A 332 8.69 -27.11 10.22
CA ASP A 332 8.78 -26.16 9.11
C ASP A 332 9.65 -24.94 9.45
N ALA A 333 9.78 -24.58 10.73
CA ALA A 333 10.63 -23.49 11.19
C ALA A 333 12.12 -23.68 10.83
N ILE A 334 12.53 -24.92 10.56
CA ILE A 334 13.89 -25.23 10.11
C ILE A 334 14.09 -24.84 8.63
N GLY A 335 13.09 -25.05 7.77
CA GLY A 335 13.15 -24.53 6.40
C GLY A 335 13.24 -23.00 6.39
N LEU A 336 12.56 -22.34 7.33
CA LEU A 336 12.68 -20.90 7.53
C LEU A 336 14.05 -20.48 8.12
N LEU A 337 14.70 -21.34 8.91
CA LEU A 337 16.06 -21.11 9.41
C LEU A 337 17.10 -21.16 8.30
N ASP A 338 16.92 -22.05 7.32
CA ASP A 338 17.77 -22.10 6.12
C ASP A 338 17.62 -20.83 5.29
N LEU A 339 16.36 -20.42 5.06
CA LEU A 339 16.05 -19.16 4.42
C LEU A 339 16.67 -17.97 5.20
N ALA A 340 16.52 -17.92 6.52
CA ALA A 340 17.17 -16.92 7.37
C ALA A 340 18.71 -16.92 7.25
N SER A 341 19.30 -18.09 6.99
CA SER A 341 20.73 -18.26 6.78
C SER A 341 21.19 -17.79 5.42
N PHE A 342 20.42 -18.09 4.39
CA PHE A 342 20.59 -17.58 3.04
C PHE A 342 20.55 -16.04 3.02
N TYR A 343 19.56 -15.43 3.68
CA TYR A 343 19.39 -13.97 3.78
C TYR A 343 20.25 -13.30 4.86
N ARG A 344 21.05 -14.06 5.61
CA ARG A 344 21.86 -13.55 6.74
C ARG A 344 21.07 -12.77 7.80
N ASP A 345 19.78 -13.04 7.94
CA ASP A 345 18.92 -12.38 8.92
C ASP A 345 19.09 -13.02 10.31
N ASN A 346 19.90 -12.38 11.14
CA ASN A 346 20.20 -12.87 12.49
C ASN A 346 19.00 -12.82 13.45
N ARG A 347 18.00 -11.97 13.19
CA ARG A 347 16.80 -11.88 14.02
C ARG A 347 15.86 -13.03 13.71
N LEU A 348 15.62 -13.28 12.42
CA LEU A 348 14.83 -14.42 11.96
C LEU A 348 15.48 -15.74 12.40
N LYS A 349 16.81 -15.87 12.30
CA LYS A 349 17.54 -17.05 12.84
C LYS A 349 17.23 -17.29 14.32
N LYS A 350 17.34 -16.25 15.16
CA LYS A 350 17.05 -16.37 16.59
C LYS A 350 15.61 -16.76 16.85
N LEU A 351 14.67 -16.21 16.09
CA LEU A 351 13.25 -16.50 16.24
C LEU A 351 12.94 -17.95 15.84
N CYS A 352 13.47 -18.43 14.69
CA CYS A 352 13.34 -19.84 14.30
C CYS A 352 13.94 -20.78 15.36
N GLN A 353 15.14 -20.49 15.85
CA GLN A 353 15.76 -21.30 16.91
C GLN A 353 14.93 -21.33 18.19
N GLN A 354 14.30 -20.22 18.58
CA GLN A 354 13.41 -20.16 19.74
C GLN A 354 12.14 -21.00 19.52
N THR A 355 11.50 -20.87 18.36
CA THR A 355 10.32 -21.67 18.00
C THR A 355 10.63 -23.17 18.06
N ILE A 356 11.77 -23.59 17.50
CA ILE A 356 12.17 -25.00 17.51
C ILE A 356 12.46 -25.47 18.95
N LYS A 357 13.19 -24.68 19.74
CA LYS A 357 13.50 -25.01 21.14
C LYS A 357 12.25 -25.10 22.02
N GLN A 358 11.20 -24.33 21.72
CA GLN A 358 9.94 -24.35 22.48
C GLN A 358 8.99 -25.48 22.07
N GLY A 359 9.08 -25.97 20.83
CA GLY A 359 8.17 -26.97 20.29
C GLY A 359 8.76 -28.38 20.11
N ILE A 360 9.99 -28.62 20.59
CA ILE A 360 10.56 -29.97 20.60
C ILE A 360 9.76 -30.89 21.53
N SER A 361 9.46 -32.09 21.06
CA SER A 361 8.76 -33.15 21.78
C SER A 361 9.41 -34.50 21.51
N GLU A 362 9.02 -35.52 22.26
CA GLU A 362 9.52 -36.89 22.09
C GLU A 362 9.17 -37.48 20.70
N GLU A 363 8.10 -36.97 20.07
CA GLU A 363 7.62 -37.42 18.76
C GLU A 363 8.41 -36.81 17.60
N ASN A 364 8.84 -35.54 17.70
CA ASN A 364 9.51 -34.82 16.62
C ASN A 364 11.03 -34.66 16.81
N ALA A 365 11.59 -35.03 17.97
CA ALA A 365 12.99 -34.78 18.31
C ALA A 365 14.00 -35.34 17.29
N ILE A 366 13.74 -36.53 16.74
CA ILE A 366 14.61 -37.16 15.74
C ILE A 366 14.53 -36.44 14.39
N ALA A 367 13.32 -36.05 13.96
CA ALA A 367 13.14 -35.27 12.74
C ALA A 367 13.85 -33.92 12.84
N LEU A 368 13.71 -33.23 13.99
CA LEU A 368 14.40 -31.98 14.26
C LEU A 368 15.93 -32.15 14.28
N LEU A 369 16.44 -33.23 14.89
CA LEU A 369 17.88 -33.54 14.91
C LEU A 369 18.44 -33.80 13.50
N SER A 370 17.77 -34.66 12.73
CA SER A 370 18.16 -34.97 11.34
C SER A 370 18.23 -33.69 10.50
N THR A 371 17.22 -32.84 10.64
CA THR A 371 17.12 -31.61 9.87
C THR A 371 18.14 -30.57 10.35
N ALA A 372 18.43 -30.48 11.65
CA ALA A 372 19.50 -29.61 12.18
C ALA A 372 20.88 -30.00 11.62
N ILE A 373 21.15 -31.29 11.43
CA ILE A 373 22.37 -31.79 10.78
C ILE A 373 22.39 -31.40 9.30
N LYS A 374 21.27 -31.61 8.59
CA LYS A 374 21.13 -31.29 7.16
C LYS A 374 21.46 -29.82 6.86
N TYR A 375 21.07 -28.90 7.73
CA TYR A 375 21.34 -27.45 7.57
C TYR A 375 22.54 -26.95 8.38
N GLU A 376 23.41 -27.85 8.86
CA GLU A 376 24.64 -27.50 9.61
C GLU A 376 24.42 -26.60 10.84
N ALA A 377 23.24 -26.66 11.44
CA ALA A 377 22.85 -25.82 12.58
C ALA A 377 23.39 -26.40 13.91
N LYS A 378 24.71 -26.28 14.14
CA LYS A 378 25.43 -26.93 15.26
C LYS A 378 24.82 -26.73 16.65
N GLU A 379 24.40 -25.51 16.99
CA GLU A 379 23.77 -25.23 18.28
C GLU A 379 22.43 -25.95 18.45
N LEU A 380 21.67 -26.06 17.36
CA LEU A 380 20.39 -26.76 17.35
C LEU A 380 20.59 -28.27 17.34
N GLU A 381 21.57 -28.78 16.59
CA GLU A 381 21.98 -30.18 16.60
C GLU A 381 22.33 -30.62 18.03
N GLU A 382 23.16 -29.85 18.75
CA GLU A 382 23.56 -30.19 20.11
C GLU A 382 22.38 -30.16 21.08
N PHE A 383 21.48 -29.18 20.93
CA PHE A 383 20.26 -29.09 21.73
C PHE A 383 19.31 -30.27 21.47
N CYS A 384 18.99 -30.56 20.22
CA CYS A 384 18.13 -31.70 19.84
C CYS A 384 18.75 -33.02 20.29
N PHE A 385 20.06 -33.19 20.11
CA PHE A 385 20.78 -34.38 20.58
C PHE A 385 20.66 -34.55 22.10
N ARG A 386 20.86 -33.47 22.87
CA ARG A 386 20.72 -33.52 24.33
C ARG A 386 19.30 -33.89 24.75
N PHE A 387 18.30 -33.32 24.09
CA PHE A 387 16.89 -33.68 24.33
C PHE A 387 16.66 -35.17 24.07
N CYS A 388 17.12 -35.70 22.93
CA CYS A 388 16.99 -37.12 22.59
C CYS A 388 17.63 -38.03 23.64
N ILE A 389 18.79 -37.67 24.19
CA ILE A 389 19.46 -38.45 25.23
C ILE A 389 18.69 -38.41 26.56
N ASN A 390 18.17 -37.25 26.95
CA ASN A 390 17.42 -37.13 28.21
C ASN A 390 16.10 -37.91 28.18
N HIS A 391 15.52 -38.08 26.99
CA HIS A 391 14.26 -38.80 26.75
C HIS A 391 14.45 -40.12 25.99
N LEU A 392 15.65 -40.72 26.07
CA LEU A 392 16.10 -41.81 25.19
C LEU A 392 15.10 -42.97 25.11
N THR A 393 14.54 -43.41 26.23
CA THR A 393 13.60 -44.53 26.30
C THR A 393 12.36 -44.32 25.43
N VAL A 394 11.80 -43.11 25.45
CA VAL A 394 10.59 -42.77 24.68
C VAL A 394 10.96 -42.48 23.24
N VAL A 395 12.07 -41.76 23.02
CA VAL A 395 12.55 -41.39 21.68
C VAL A 395 12.87 -42.62 20.85
N THR A 396 13.48 -43.67 21.42
CA THR A 396 13.76 -44.92 20.69
C THR A 396 12.51 -45.71 20.28
N GLN A 397 11.35 -45.39 20.86
CA GLN A 397 10.06 -45.98 20.51
C GLN A 397 9.27 -45.09 19.53
N SER A 398 9.77 -43.90 19.21
CA SER A 398 9.12 -42.97 18.29
C SER A 398 9.18 -43.47 16.83
N PRO A 399 8.17 -43.15 16.00
CA PRO A 399 8.22 -43.42 14.57
C PRO A 399 9.45 -42.78 13.90
N GLY A 400 9.82 -41.57 14.34
CA GLY A 400 10.98 -40.86 13.81
C GLY A 400 12.29 -41.61 14.01
N PHE A 401 12.46 -42.34 15.12
CA PHE A 401 13.64 -43.17 15.35
C PHE A 401 13.67 -44.42 14.46
N ALA A 402 12.50 -45.01 14.20
CA ALA A 402 12.37 -46.18 13.32
C ALA A 402 12.65 -45.84 11.84
N GLU A 403 12.35 -44.60 11.43
CA GLU A 403 12.56 -44.10 10.07
C GLU A 403 13.95 -43.48 9.85
N MET A 404 14.83 -43.47 10.86
CA MET A 404 16.18 -42.92 10.72
C MET A 404 16.99 -43.66 9.67
N ASP A 405 17.73 -42.90 8.86
CA ASP A 405 18.73 -43.48 7.97
C ASP A 405 19.88 -44.13 8.77
N HIS A 406 20.52 -45.11 8.13
CA HIS A 406 21.52 -45.96 8.79
C HIS A 406 22.75 -45.17 9.27
N ASP A 407 23.14 -44.11 8.57
CA ASP A 407 24.32 -43.31 8.92
C ASP A 407 24.03 -42.39 10.09
N LEU A 408 22.86 -41.74 10.09
CA LEU A 408 22.38 -40.93 11.19
C LEU A 408 22.21 -41.77 12.46
N MET A 409 21.62 -42.96 12.36
CA MET A 409 21.45 -43.87 13.50
C MET A 409 22.80 -44.31 14.07
N LYS A 410 23.74 -44.71 13.22
CA LYS A 410 25.09 -45.11 13.63
C LYS A 410 25.83 -43.96 14.33
N ASN A 411 25.76 -42.75 13.78
CA ASN A 411 26.36 -41.56 14.36
C ASN A 411 25.71 -41.20 15.69
N PHE A 412 24.38 -41.28 15.77
CA PHE A 412 23.62 -41.04 17.00
C PHE A 412 24.05 -41.99 18.11
N ILE A 413 24.05 -43.31 17.86
CA ILE A 413 24.46 -44.33 18.83
C ILE A 413 25.92 -44.16 19.25
N SER A 414 26.81 -43.88 18.28
CA SER A 414 28.22 -43.61 18.59
C SER A 414 28.38 -42.41 19.50
N LYS A 415 27.71 -41.30 19.19
CA LYS A 415 27.74 -40.07 20.00
C LYS A 415 27.13 -40.31 21.38
N ALA A 416 25.98 -41.00 21.46
CA ALA A 416 25.28 -41.38 22.69
C ALA A 416 26.15 -42.26 23.62
N SER A 417 26.88 -43.23 23.05
CA SER A 417 27.79 -44.09 23.82
C SER A 417 28.93 -43.30 24.47
N ARG A 418 29.48 -42.29 23.77
CA ARG A 418 30.56 -41.44 24.28
C ARG A 418 30.11 -40.54 25.42
N VAL A 419 28.86 -40.09 25.41
CA VAL A 419 28.27 -39.30 26.52
C VAL A 419 27.69 -40.17 27.64
N GLY A 420 27.88 -41.49 27.59
CA GLY A 420 27.50 -42.40 28.67
C GLY A 420 26.01 -42.74 28.74
N ALA A 421 25.25 -42.48 27.68
CA ALA A 421 23.79 -42.70 27.66
C ALA A 421 23.37 -44.17 27.83
N PHE A 422 24.28 -45.12 27.62
CA PHE A 422 24.05 -46.57 27.76
C PHE A 422 24.77 -47.18 28.97
N LYS A 423 25.34 -46.36 29.85
CA LYS A 423 25.92 -46.87 31.10
C LYS A 423 24.79 -47.01 32.12
N ASN A 424 24.38 -48.25 32.36
CA ASN A 424 23.58 -48.62 33.53
C ASN A 424 24.37 -48.38 34.82
#